data_AF-A0A920YFN0-F1
#
_entry.id   AF-A0A920YFN0-F1
#
_cell.length_a   1.000
_cell.length_b   1.000
_cell.length_c   1.000
_cell.angle_alpha   90.00
_cell.angle_beta   90.00
_cell.angle_gamma   90.00
#
_symmetry.space_group_name_H-M   'P 1'
#
loop_
_entity.id
_entity.type
_entity.pdbx_description
1 polymer ?
#
loop_
_entity_poly.entity_id
_entity_poly.type
_entity_poly.pdbx_seq_one_letter_code
_entity_poly.pdbx_strand_id
1 'polypeptide(L)' 'MFTLYSFAIIARALLSWVRISYYHPVARFLIRITEPILAPLRRYIPPVAGVDFTPMVALVILWIAEWLLQALIVALF' A
#
# COMPACT_ATOMS: atom_id res chain seq x y z
N MET A 1 -9.68 -6.71 -7.55
CA MET A 1 -9.27 -6.83 -6.14
C MET A 1 -7.98 -6.05 -5.87
N PHE A 2 -6.93 -6.25 -6.67
CA PHE A 2 -5.68 -5.46 -6.60
C PHE A 2 -5.92 -3.94 -6.66
N THR A 3 -6.72 -3.47 -7.62
CA THR A 3 -7.07 -2.05 -7.78
C THR A 3 -7.65 -1.41 -6.51
N LEU A 4 -8.57 -2.10 -5.82
CA LEU A 4 -9.18 -1.59 -4.58
C LEU A 4 -8.13 -1.46 -3.47
N TYR A 5 -7.22 -2.43 -3.38
CA TYR A 5 -6.11 -2.40 -2.43
C TYR A 5 -5.11 -1.27 -2.73
N SER A 6 -4.80 -1.04 -4.01
CA SER A 6 -3.98 0.09 -4.46
C SER A 6 -4.59 1.40 -4.01
N PHE A 7 -5.90 1.60 -4.23
CA PHE A 7 -6.60 2.80 -3.78
C PHE A 7 -6.59 2.94 -2.26
N ALA A 8 -6.70 1.87 -1.49
CA ALA A 8 -6.58 1.92 -0.04
C ALA A 8 -5.18 2.37 0.43
N ILE A 9 -4.12 1.86 -0.20
CA ILE A 9 -2.73 2.25 0.08
C ILE A 9 -2.50 3.72 -0.28
N ILE A 10 -2.99 4.16 -1.45
CA ILE A 10 -2.92 5.56 -1.89
C ILE A 10 -3.66 6.47 -0.92
N ALA A 11 -4.90 6.11 -0.57
CA ALA A 11 -5.71 6.88 0.38
C ALA A 11 -4.99 7.01 1.72
N ARG A 12 -4.44 5.92 2.27
CA ARG A 12 -3.64 5.97 3.50
C ARG A 12 -2.43 6.90 3.37
N ALA A 13 -1.68 6.80 2.27
CA ALA A 13 -0.51 7.65 2.03
C ALA A 13 -0.90 9.13 2.00
N LEU A 14 -1.97 9.47 1.28
CA LEU A 14 -2.52 10.83 1.23
C LEU A 14 -2.95 11.33 2.60
N LEU A 15 -3.69 10.52 3.38
CA LEU A 15 -4.09 10.89 4.75
C LEU A 15 -2.86 11.17 5.63
N SER A 16 -1.78 10.39 5.47
CA SER A 16 -0.54 10.60 6.23
C SER A 16 0.19 11.89 5.84
N TRP A 17 0.22 12.23 4.55
CA TRP A 17 0.88 13.45 4.05
C TRP A 17 0.13 14.72 4.45
N VAL A 18 -1.20 14.68 4.45
CA VAL A 18 -2.05 15.79 4.92
C VAL A 18 -2.12 15.83 6.46
N ARG A 19 -1.44 14.91 7.16
CA ARG A 19 -1.37 14.81 8.62
C ARG A 19 -2.73 14.63 9.29
N ILE A 20 -3.63 13.86 8.67
CA ILE A 20 -4.92 13.52 9.26
C ILE A 20 -4.70 12.63 10.48
N SER A 21 -5.39 12.98 11.57
CA SER A 21 -5.29 12.26 12.84
C SER A 21 -5.59 10.76 12.67
N TYR A 22 -4.72 9.92 13.24
CA TYR A 22 -4.89 8.47 13.28
C TYR A 22 -6.15 8.02 14.03
N TYR A 23 -6.78 8.90 14.81
CA TYR A 23 -8.05 8.63 15.49
C TYR A 23 -9.26 8.75 14.57
N HIS A 24 -9.11 9.31 13.36
CA HIS A 24 -10.20 9.43 12.41
C HIS A 24 -10.67 8.03 11.95
N PRO A 25 -11.98 7.74 11.92
CA PRO A 25 -12.50 6.40 11.59
C PRO A 25 -11.98 5.86 10.25
N VAL A 26 -11.97 6.71 9.21
CA VAL A 26 -11.46 6.36 7.88
C VAL A 26 -9.96 6.06 7.92
N ALA A 27 -9.18 6.83 8.68
CA ALA A 27 -7.74 6.60 8.81
C ALA A 27 -7.48 5.24 9.50
N ARG A 28 -8.19 4.94 10.60
CA ARG A 28 -8.07 3.64 11.29
C ARG A 28 -8.46 2.47 10.39
N PHE A 29 -9.53 2.62 9.61
CA PHE A 29 -9.96 1.60 8.67
C PHE A 29 -8.87 1.31 7.63
N LEU A 30 -8.35 2.37 6.97
CA LEU A 30 -7.30 2.24 5.97
C LEU A 30 -6.01 1.66 6.56
N ILE A 31 -5.63 2.05 7.77
CA ILE A 31 -4.47 1.46 8.46
C ILE A 31 -4.69 -0.03 8.67
N ARG A 32 -5.82 -0.44 9.26
CA ARG A 32 -6.09 -1.87 9.53
C ARG A 32 -5.97 -2.75 8.29
N ILE A 33 -6.48 -2.30 7.15
CA ILE A 33 -6.45 -3.10 5.92
C ILE A 33 -5.08 -3.08 5.23
N THR A 34 -4.31 -2.00 5.34
CA THR A 34 -3.01 -1.87 4.64
C THR A 34 -1.81 -2.24 5.52
N GLU A 35 -1.96 -2.29 6.84
CA GLU A 35 -0.88 -2.57 7.81
C GLU A 35 -0.19 -3.93 7.60
N PRO A 36 -0.90 -5.04 7.31
CA PRO A 36 -0.25 -6.33 7.10
C PRO A 36 0.78 -6.33 5.96
N ILE A 37 0.61 -5.45 4.97
CA ILE A 37 1.53 -5.28 3.84
C ILE A 37 2.59 -4.21 4.16
N LEU A 38 2.18 -3.07 4.73
CA LEU A 38 3.09 -1.94 4.96
C LEU A 38 4.01 -2.12 6.17
N ALA A 39 3.59 -2.83 7.22
CA ALA A 39 4.40 -3.06 8.41
C ALA A 39 5.69 -3.87 8.15
N PRO A 40 5.66 -5.02 7.42
CA PRO A 40 6.90 -5.73 7.10
C PRO A 40 7.80 -4.94 6.16
N LEU A 41 7.23 -4.19 5.20
CA LEU A 41 8.02 -3.37 4.27
C LEU A 41 8.74 -2.21 4.96
N ARG A 42 8.12 -1.59 5.97
CA ARG A 42 8.75 -0.54 6.81
C ARG A 42 9.99 -1.00 7.57
N ARG A 43 10.18 -2.31 7.74
CA ARG A 43 11.42 -2.85 8.35
C ARG A 43 12.63 -2.72 7.43
N TYR A 44 12.39 -2.65 6.13
CA TYR A 44 13.44 -2.58 5.10
C TYR A 44 13.55 -1.20 4.46
N ILE A 45 12.46 -0.41 4.51
CA ILE A 45 12.39 0.92 3.91
C ILE A 45 12.34 1.95 5.04
N PRO A 46 13.48 2.53 5.44
CA PRO A 46 13.48 3.59 6.44
C PRO A 46 12.77 4.83 5.88
N PRO A 47 12.08 5.62 6.72
CA PRO A 47 11.52 6.90 6.31
C PRO A 47 12.64 7.86 5.90
N VAL A 48 12.46 8.55 4.78
CA VAL A 48 13.43 9.53 4.27
C VAL A 48 12.86 10.92 4.50
N ALA A 49 13.64 11.79 5.16
CA ALA A 49 13.22 13.14 5.52
C ALA A 49 11.88 13.22 6.29
N GLY A 50 11.58 12.20 7.12
CA GLY A 50 10.33 12.12 7.88
C GLY A 50 9.10 11.72 7.05
N VAL A 51 9.29 11.35 5.78
CA VAL A 51 8.24 10.85 4.88
C VAL A 51 8.34 9.34 4.76
N ASP A 52 7.20 8.66 4.90
CA ASP A 52 7.08 7.22 4.70
C ASP A 52 6.89 6.91 3.20
N PHE A 53 7.94 6.34 2.57
CA PHE A 53 7.93 5.92 1.17
C PHE A 53 7.45 4.47 0.98
N THR A 54 7.17 3.76 2.06
CA THR A 54 6.67 2.38 2.03
C THR A 54 5.41 2.21 1.18
N PRO A 55 4.42 3.14 1.19
CA PRO A 55 3.25 3.03 0.33
C PRO A 55 3.59 2.98 -1.16
N MET A 56 4.59 3.74 -1.61
CA MET A 56 5.01 3.73 -3.02
C MET A 56 5.59 2.38 -3.42
N VAL A 57 6.48 1.83 -2.58
CA VAL A 57 7.07 0.51 -2.84
C VAL A 57 6.02 -0.59 -2.81
N ALA A 58 5.07 -0.52 -1.88
CA ALA A 58 3.96 -1.46 -1.80
C ALA A 58 3.10 -1.45 -3.09
N LEU A 59 2.85 -0.26 -3.67
CA LEU A 59 2.11 -0.14 -4.94
C LEU A 59 2.87 -0.78 -6.10
N VAL A 60 4.17 -0.56 -6.20
CA VAL A 60 5.01 -1.18 -7.24
C VAL A 60 4.98 -2.71 -7.12
N ILE A 61 5.16 -3.25 -5.91
CA ILE A 61 5.09 -4.70 -5.67
C ILE A 61 3.72 -5.25 -6.07
N LEU A 62 2.65 -4.54 -5.74
CA LEU A 62 1.30 -4.98 -6.00
C LEU A 62 0.96 -4.98 -7.51
N TRP A 63 1.44 -3.98 -8.26
CA TRP A 63 1.32 -3.95 -9.73
C TRP A 63 2.12 -5.06 -10.41
N ILE A 64 3.35 -5.32 -9.94
CA ILE A 64 4.16 -6.42 -10.45
C ILE A 64 3.47 -7.76 -10.19
N ALA A 65 2.90 -7.95 -8.99
CA ALA A 65 2.17 -9.15 -8.65
C ALA A 65 0.91 -9.34 -9.50
N GLU A 66 0.15 -8.26 -9.75
CA GLU A 66 -1.02 -8.28 -10.63
C GLU A 66 -0.64 -8.64 -12.07
N TRP A 67 0.40 -7.99 -12.61
CA TRP A 67 0.89 -8.27 -13.96
C TRP A 67 1.39 -9.71 -14.10
N LEU A 68 2.18 -10.20 -13.14
CA LEU A 68 2.70 -11.57 -13.15
C LEU A 68 1.58 -12.60 -13.08
N LEU A 69 0.59 -12.38 -12.21
CA LEU A 69 -0.57 -13.27 -12.09
C LEU A 69 -1.34 -13.34 -13.41
N GLN A 70 -1.59 -12.18 -14.05
CA GLN A 70 -2.27 -12.13 -15.34
C GLN A 70 -1.46 -12.86 -16.43
N ALA A 71 -0.15 -12.65 -16.49
CA ALA A 71 0.74 -13.32 -17.44
C ALA A 71 0.72 -14.85 -17.27
N LEU A 72 0.78 -15.34 -16.03
CA LEU A 72 0.72 -16.77 -15.72
C LEU A 72 -0.63 -17.37 -16.10
N ILE A 73 -1.73 -16.67 -15.79
CA ILE A 73 -3.07 -17.11 -16.19
C ILE A 73 -3.14 -17.25 -17.70
N VAL A 74 -2.74 -16.22 -18.45
CA VAL A 74 -2.74 -16.25 -19.93
C VAL A 74 -1.85 -17.36 -20.49
N ALA A 75 -0.71 -17.65 -19.86
CA ALA A 75 0.19 -18.72 -20.31
C ALA A 75 -0.33 -20.14 -20.05
N LEU A 76 -1.32 -20.30 -19.15
CA LEU A 76 -1.92 -21.59 -18.79
C LEU A 76 -3.15 -21.94 -19.64
N PHE A 77 -3.63 -21.03 -20.48
CA PHE A 77 -4.74 -21.24 -21.42
C PHE A 77 -4.25 -21.18 -22.86
#